data_AF-A0A969AKW9-F1
#
_entry.id   AF-A0A969AKW9-F1
#
_cell.length_a   1.000
_cell.length_b   1.000
_cell.length_c   1.000
_cell.angle_alpha   90.00
_cell.angle_beta   90.00
_cell.angle_gamma   90.00
#
_symmetry.space_group_name_H-M   'P 1'
#
loop_
_entity.id
_entity.type
_entity.pdbx_description
1 polymer ?
#
loop_
_entity_poly.entity_id
_entity_poly.type
_entity_poly.pdbx_seq_one_letter_code
_entity_poly.pdbx_strand_id
1 'polypeptide(L)'
;MANKFINTVRNRLYKKGYQGFTKQEFIDCAISLGMEDMDNPSKEHLSKAVDYLIDKQSSKLSKVEEEENTVKVTLPEREETALTKSEKQDLVQQQSESMGITLNEQDVIAIASN
;
A
#
# COMPACT_ATOMS: atom_id res chain seq x y z
N MET A 1 -14.87 -20.81 -19.20
CA MET A 1 -15.48 -20.91 -17.85
C MET A 1 -15.02 -19.72 -17.01
N ALA A 2 -15.86 -19.18 -16.13
CA ALA A 2 -15.39 -18.25 -15.09
C ALA A 2 -15.13 -19.06 -13.82
N ASN A 3 -13.86 -19.14 -13.42
CA ASN A 3 -13.42 -20.00 -12.32
C ASN A 3 -14.04 -19.57 -10.99
N LYS A 4 -14.28 -20.53 -10.09
CA LYS A 4 -14.88 -20.29 -8.77
C LYS A 4 -14.10 -19.24 -7.97
N PHE A 5 -12.78 -19.25 -8.08
CA PHE A 5 -11.88 -18.23 -7.55
C PHE A 5 -12.26 -16.81 -8.02
N ILE A 6 -12.32 -16.61 -9.34
CA ILE A 6 -12.57 -15.29 -9.95
C ILE A 6 -13.91 -14.72 -9.46
N ASN A 7 -14.98 -15.53 -9.46
CA ASN A 7 -16.29 -15.07 -9.03
C ASN A 7 -16.32 -14.73 -7.53
N THR A 8 -15.63 -15.53 -6.72
CA THR A 8 -15.59 -15.31 -5.27
C THR A 8 -14.78 -14.07 -4.90
N VAL A 9 -13.58 -13.92 -5.48
CA VAL A 9 -12.71 -12.76 -5.26
C VAL A 9 -13.39 -11.50 -5.80
N ARG A 10 -13.99 -11.53 -7.00
CA ARG A 10 -14.75 -10.41 -7.56
C ARG A 10 -15.88 -9.98 -6.64
N ASN A 11 -16.70 -10.91 -6.14
CA ASN A 11 -17.79 -10.57 -5.22
C ASN A 11 -17.29 -9.94 -3.92
N ARG A 12 -16.14 -10.38 -3.39
CA ARG A 12 -15.52 -9.78 -2.20
C ARG A 12 -15.01 -8.37 -2.49
N LEU A 13 -14.35 -8.16 -3.62
CA LEU A 13 -13.87 -6.85 -4.06
C LEU A 13 -15.02 -5.87 -4.27
N TYR A 14 -16.10 -6.31 -4.92
CA TYR A 14 -17.30 -5.49 -5.14
C TYR A 14 -17.94 -5.04 -3.83
N LYS A 15 -18.01 -5.93 -2.82
CA LYS A 15 -18.48 -5.56 -1.47
C LYS A 15 -17.58 -4.54 -0.78
N LYS A 16 -16.30 -4.51 -1.12
CA LYS A 16 -15.32 -3.53 -0.62
C LYS A 16 -15.26 -2.25 -1.47
N GLY A 17 -16.07 -2.13 -2.53
CA GLY A 17 -16.08 -0.97 -3.43
C GLY A 17 -15.03 -1.02 -4.55
N TYR A 18 -14.24 -2.09 -4.65
CA TYR A 18 -13.24 -2.23 -5.70
C TYR A 18 -13.83 -2.93 -6.92
N GLN A 19 -13.84 -2.24 -8.05
CA GLN A 19 -14.40 -2.71 -9.33
C GLN A 19 -13.42 -2.46 -10.48
N GLY A 20 -13.73 -3.00 -11.66
CA GLY A 20 -12.93 -2.77 -12.88
C GLY A 20 -11.80 -3.77 -13.13
N PHE A 21 -11.60 -4.77 -12.26
CA PHE A 21 -10.58 -5.80 -12.48
C PHE A 21 -10.88 -6.67 -13.70
N THR A 22 -9.87 -6.80 -14.56
CA THR A 22 -9.91 -7.68 -15.72
C THR A 22 -9.72 -9.14 -15.32
N LYS A 23 -10.17 -10.07 -16.17
CA LYS A 23 -9.92 -11.51 -15.96
C LYS A 23 -8.43 -11.82 -15.84
N GLN A 24 -7.59 -11.12 -16.60
CA GLN A 24 -6.14 -11.29 -16.57
C GLN A 24 -5.56 -10.94 -15.21
N GLU A 25 -6.03 -9.87 -14.57
CA GLU A 25 -5.53 -9.49 -13.24
C GLU A 25 -5.82 -10.55 -12.17
N PHE A 26 -6.96 -11.25 -12.26
CA PHE A 26 -7.23 -12.38 -11.38
C PHE A 26 -6.30 -13.57 -11.66
N ILE A 27 -5.98 -13.82 -12.93
CA ILE A 27 -5.06 -14.90 -13.32
C ILE A 27 -3.65 -14.58 -12.83
N ASP A 28 -3.15 -13.37 -13.08
CA ASP A 28 -1.84 -12.92 -12.60
C ASP A 28 -1.74 -13.00 -11.08
N CYS A 29 -2.81 -12.62 -10.37
CA CYS A 29 -2.87 -12.72 -8.92
C CYS A 29 -2.76 -14.17 -8.44
N ALA A 30 -3.50 -15.09 -9.06
CA ALA A 30 -3.43 -16.51 -8.73
C ALA A 30 -2.02 -17.08 -9.02
N ILE A 31 -1.39 -16.71 -10.14
CA ILE A 31 0.00 -17.09 -10.46
C ILE A 31 0.97 -16.57 -9.40
N SER A 32 0.87 -15.29 -9.02
CA SER A 32 1.70 -14.67 -7.98
C SER A 32 1.54 -15.34 -6.61
N LEU A 33 0.36 -15.89 -6.32
CA LEU A 33 0.07 -16.63 -5.09
C LEU A 33 0.47 -18.11 -5.16
N GLY A 34 1.04 -18.57 -6.28
CA GLY A 34 1.39 -19.98 -6.48
C GLY A 34 0.17 -20.89 -6.54
N MET A 35 -0.98 -20.37 -6.95
CA MET A 35 -2.21 -21.16 -7.06
C MET A 35 -2.27 -21.88 -8.41
N GLU A 36 -2.17 -23.21 -8.36
CA GLU A 36 -2.35 -24.05 -9.55
C GLU A 36 -3.83 -24.38 -9.82
N ASP A 37 -4.65 -24.50 -8.75
CA ASP A 37 -6.07 -24.82 -8.85
C ASP A 37 -6.97 -23.60 -8.56
N MET A 38 -7.58 -23.06 -9.61
CA MET A 38 -8.52 -21.94 -9.53
C MET A 38 -9.99 -22.36 -9.32
N ASP A 39 -10.30 -23.66 -9.42
CA ASP A 39 -11.65 -24.19 -9.22
C ASP A 39 -11.89 -24.63 -7.77
N ASN A 40 -10.82 -24.97 -7.05
CA ASN A 40 -10.87 -25.24 -5.61
C ASN A 40 -9.98 -24.29 -4.78
N PRO A 41 -10.27 -22.98 -4.75
CA PRO A 41 -9.45 -22.04 -4.00
C PRO A 41 -9.64 -22.19 -2.49
N SER A 42 -8.52 -22.26 -1.75
CA SER A 42 -8.52 -22.20 -0.29
C SER A 42 -9.03 -20.84 0.22
N LYS A 43 -9.57 -20.81 1.44
CA LYS A 43 -9.98 -19.55 2.09
C LYS A 43 -8.82 -18.56 2.20
N GLU A 44 -7.62 -19.05 2.48
CA GLU A 44 -6.41 -18.24 2.60
C GLU A 44 -6.05 -17.60 1.26
N HIS A 45 -6.07 -18.39 0.19
CA HIS A 45 -5.87 -17.93 -1.19
C HIS A 45 -6.88 -16.84 -1.58
N LEU A 46 -8.16 -17.03 -1.24
CA LEU A 46 -9.19 -16.02 -1.52
C LEU A 46 -8.97 -14.71 -0.77
N SER A 47 -8.50 -14.76 0.47
CA SER A 47 -8.22 -13.54 1.25
C SER A 47 -6.97 -12.84 0.72
N LYS A 48 -5.86 -13.57 0.56
CA LYS A 48 -4.61 -13.03 -0.01
C LYS A 48 -4.82 -12.45 -1.40
N ALA A 49 -5.65 -13.07 -2.23
CA ALA A 49 -5.97 -12.56 -3.56
C ALA A 49 -6.74 -11.24 -3.55
N VAL A 50 -7.70 -11.10 -2.63
CA VAL A 50 -8.42 -9.83 -2.45
C VAL A 50 -7.45 -8.74 -2.01
N ASP A 51 -6.60 -9.02 -1.03
CA ASP A 51 -5.66 -8.04 -0.49
C ASP A 51 -4.59 -7.64 -1.53
N TYR A 52 -4.06 -8.61 -2.29
CA TYR A 52 -3.12 -8.36 -3.38
C TYR A 52 -3.71 -7.47 -4.49
N LEU A 53 -4.97 -7.73 -4.89
CA LEU A 53 -5.63 -6.94 -5.94
C LEU A 53 -5.96 -5.52 -5.48
N ILE A 54 -6.33 -5.36 -4.21
CA ILE A 54 -6.52 -4.03 -3.60
C ILE A 54 -5.20 -3.27 -3.59
N ASP A 55 -4.13 -3.88 -3.09
CA ASP A 55 -2.81 -3.24 -3.00
C ASP A 55 -2.27 -2.87 -4.39
N LYS A 56 -2.45 -3.75 -5.39
CA LYS A 56 -2.08 -3.49 -6.79
C LYS A 56 -2.89 -2.33 -7.39
N GLN A 57 -4.19 -2.24 -7.09
CA GLN A 57 -5.03 -1.14 -7.57
C GLN A 57 -4.67 0.18 -6.90
N SER A 58 -4.45 0.18 -5.58
CA SER A 58 -3.99 1.34 -4.82
C SER A 58 -2.62 1.83 -5.28
N SER A 59 -1.69 0.91 -5.53
CA SER A 59 -0.34 1.21 -6.06
C SER A 59 -0.38 1.76 -7.49
N LYS A 60 -1.33 1.33 -8.32
CA LYS A 60 -1.55 1.92 -9.66
C LYS A 60 -2.14 3.32 -9.57
N LEU A 61 -3.02 3.59 -8.59
CA LEU A 61 -3.59 4.92 -8.37
C LEU A 61 -2.54 5.93 -7.90
N SER A 62 -1.53 5.51 -7.12
CA SER A 62 -0.44 6.40 -6.67
C SER A 62 0.50 6.89 -7.79
N LYS A 63 0.34 6.45 -9.04
CA LYS A 63 1.22 6.83 -10.16
C LYS A 63 0.65 7.86 -11.13
N VAL A 64 -0.59 8.30 -10.94
CA VAL A 64 -1.22 9.31 -11.81
C VAL A 64 -1.90 10.37 -10.95
N GLU A 65 -1.38 11.58 -11.09
CA GLU A 65 -1.98 12.88 -10.76
C GLU A 65 -1.93 13.34 -9.29
N GLU A 66 -1.02 14.31 -9.09
CA GLU A 66 -1.24 15.46 -8.23
C GLU A 66 -2.64 16.07 -8.46
N GLU A 67 -3.34 16.38 -7.36
CA GLU A 67 -4.40 17.39 -7.15
C GLU A 67 -5.65 16.83 -6.41
N GLU A 68 -5.69 17.23 -5.13
CA GLU A 68 -6.83 17.51 -4.26
C GLU A 68 -8.17 16.74 -4.33
N ASN A 69 -8.51 16.23 -3.12
CA ASN A 69 -9.80 16.39 -2.42
C ASN A 69 -10.73 15.16 -2.28
N THR A 70 -10.56 14.47 -1.14
CA THR A 70 -11.60 13.89 -0.24
C THR A 70 -12.48 12.73 -0.77
N VAL A 71 -12.70 11.60 -0.08
CA VAL A 71 -13.33 11.41 1.24
C VAL A 71 -13.14 9.96 1.75
N LYS A 72 -12.60 9.85 2.99
CA LYS A 72 -12.84 8.93 4.14
C LYS A 72 -13.15 7.42 4.00
N VAL A 73 -12.44 6.65 4.85
CA VAL A 73 -12.87 5.73 5.96
C VAL A 73 -12.00 4.45 5.94
N THR A 74 -11.00 4.27 6.81
CA THR A 74 -11.17 3.74 8.18
C THR A 74 -9.87 4.03 8.95
N LEU A 75 -9.99 4.61 10.15
CA LEU A 75 -8.86 4.83 11.05
C LEU A 75 -8.30 3.47 11.52
N PRO A 76 -7.00 3.16 11.35
CA PRO A 76 -6.27 2.55 12.45
C PRO A 76 -6.01 3.66 13.49
N GLU A 77 -5.92 3.27 14.76
CA GLU A 77 -5.63 4.15 15.88
C GLU A 77 -4.62 5.26 15.54
N ARG A 78 -4.96 6.51 15.90
CA ARG A 78 -3.96 7.53 16.17
C ARG A 78 -3.10 7.02 17.34
N GLU A 79 -2.05 6.28 17.03
CA GLU A 79 -0.79 6.64 17.64
C GLU A 79 -0.30 7.86 16.86
N GLU A 80 -0.39 9.04 17.47
CA GLU A 80 0.53 10.12 17.12
C GLU A 80 1.94 9.61 17.40
N THR A 81 2.53 8.85 16.47
CA THR A 81 3.97 8.81 16.34
C THR A 81 4.38 10.15 15.73
N ALA A 82 4.22 11.20 16.52
CA ALA A 82 5.06 12.37 16.35
C ALA A 82 6.48 11.82 16.36
N LEU A 83 7.14 11.80 15.18
CA LEU A 83 8.55 11.46 15.07
C LEU A 83 9.24 12.14 16.23
N THR A 84 9.84 11.32 17.10
CA THR A 84 10.53 11.84 18.28
C THR A 84 11.60 12.81 17.78
N LYS A 85 11.94 13.81 18.58
CA LYS A 85 12.95 14.80 18.20
C LYS A 85 14.27 14.15 17.76
N SER A 86 14.57 12.96 18.29
CA SER A 86 15.71 12.13 17.87
C SER A 86 15.56 11.61 16.44
N GLU A 87 14.42 11.02 16.08
CA GLU A 87 14.19 10.48 14.74
C GLU A 87 14.18 11.57 13.66
N LYS A 88 13.72 12.78 14.00
CA LYS A 88 13.82 13.94 13.10
C LYS A 88 15.27 14.38 12.89
N GLN A 89 16.12 14.31 13.92
CA GLN A 89 17.54 14.63 13.80
C GLN A 89 18.27 13.61 12.92
N ASP A 90 17.99 12.33 13.12
CA ASP A 90 18.59 11.25 12.32
C ASP A 90 18.23 11.38 10.84
N LEU A 91 16.97 11.75 10.55
CA LEU A 91 16.52 11.95 9.17
C LEU A 91 17.18 13.17 8.51
N VAL A 92 17.32 14.29 9.23
CA VAL A 92 18.03 15.47 8.73
C VAL A 92 19.51 15.19 8.50
N GLN A 93 20.14 14.42 9.39
CA GLN A 93 21.55 14.03 9.25
C GLN A 93 21.74 13.15 8.01
N GLN A 94 20.98 12.06 7.88
CA GLN A 94 21.07 11.16 6.72
C GLN A 94 20.79 11.87 5.40
N GLN A 95 19.80 12.76 5.40
CA GLN A 95 19.46 13.52 4.20
C GLN A 95 20.59 14.48 3.81
N SER A 96 21.19 15.17 4.79
CA SER A 96 22.33 16.06 4.54
C SER A 96 23.56 15.31 4.01
N GLU A 97 23.89 14.15 4.59
CA GLU A 97 24.98 13.28 4.14
C GLU A 97 24.73 12.75 2.72
N SER A 98 23.49 12.38 2.41
CA SER A 98 23.10 11.93 1.06
C SER A 98 23.27 13.02 -0.01
N MET A 99 23.15 14.28 0.40
CA MET A 99 23.39 15.44 -0.46
C MET A 99 24.85 15.92 -0.44
N GLY A 100 25.73 15.24 0.30
CA GLY A 100 27.13 15.62 0.47
C GLY A 100 27.33 16.90 1.29
N ILE A 101 26.33 17.29 2.08
CA ILE A 101 26.34 18.47 2.94
C ILE A 101 26.64 18.00 4.36
N THR A 102 27.76 18.45 4.93
CA THR A 102 28.07 18.21 6.34
C THR A 102 27.42 19.29 7.18
N LEU A 103 26.30 18.98 7.84
CA LEU A 103 25.67 19.85 8.83
C LEU A 103 26.31 19.61 10.20
N ASN A 104 26.47 20.68 10.97
CA ASN A 104 26.87 20.56 12.37
C ASN A 104 25.66 20.15 13.22
N GLU A 105 25.90 19.51 14.36
CA GLU A 105 24.83 19.00 15.24
C GLU A 105 23.81 20.09 15.64
N GLN A 106 24.26 21.34 15.81
CA GLN A 106 23.36 22.47 16.11
C GLN A 106 22.39 22.79 14.97
N ASP A 107 22.84 22.69 13.72
CA ASP A 107 22.00 22.94 12.55
C ASP A 107 20.97 21.81 12.37
N VAL A 108 21.40 20.57 12.60
CA VAL A 108 20.52 19.39 12.59
C VAL A 108 19.43 19.52 13.66
N ILE A 109 19.80 19.92 14.87
CA ILE A 109 18.86 20.14 15.98
C ILE A 109 17.89 21.27 15.65
N ALA A 110 18.38 22.39 15.09
CA ALA A 110 17.55 23.55 14.75
C ALA A 110 16.53 23.20 13.66
N ILE A 111 16.94 22.47 12.62
CA ILE A 111 16.07 22.02 11.52
C ILE A 111 15.04 21.00 12.01
N ALA A 112 15.46 20.05 12.86
CA ALA A 112 14.57 19.04 13.43
C ALA A 112 13.56 19.59 14.45
N SER A 113 13.82 20.79 15.00
CA SER A 113 12.98 21.43 16.03
C SER A 113 12.01 22.49 15.50
N ASN A 114 12.12 22.87 14.23
CA ASN A 114 11.23 23.81 13.54
C ASN A 114 10.12 23.04 12.80
#